data_AF-A0A8H7Y9A6-F1
#
_entry.id   AF-A0A8H7Y9A6-F1
#
_cell.length_a   1.000
_cell.length_b   1.000
_cell.length_c   1.000
_cell.angle_alpha   90.00
_cell.angle_beta   90.00
_cell.angle_gamma   90.00
#
_symmetry.space_group_name_H-M   'P 1'
#
loop_
_entity.id
_entity.type
_entity.pdbx_description
1 polymer ?
#
loop_
_entity_poly.entity_id
_entity_poly.type
_entity_poly.pdbx_seq_one_letter_code
_entity_poly.pdbx_strand_id
1 'polypeptide(L)'
;MAGIAVEVGLLLAGLIASSQEEKNTNKRDRLSDLGNTLQDMSARLRGTYESAEALLPKDESEVVIWKAAISEKGVITISKAIHNFSDFLFPSANLNTISIADLFYRRFLMRKLEIQVQGILACVKKALPPVTEIRTALGTFDDLVKSGEISKEKAEQAKQKVLAEYRSVDIQLPILPSNQTIYDELHQRDVTTKVYMDEDPSLADTEKWLSTI
;
A
#
# COMPACT_ATOMS: atom_id res chain seq x y z
N MET A 1 -53.65 17.45 39.07
CA MET A 1 -53.18 16.79 37.83
C MET A 1 -51.98 17.47 37.16
N ALA A 2 -51.56 18.69 37.55
CA ALA A 2 -50.42 19.38 36.93
C ALA A 2 -49.01 18.85 37.33
N GLY A 3 -48.85 18.23 38.51
CA GLY A 3 -47.53 17.77 39.00
C GLY A 3 -46.97 16.53 38.28
N ILE A 4 -47.85 15.59 37.89
CA ILE A 4 -47.44 14.33 37.25
C ILE A 4 -46.93 14.57 35.82
N ALA A 5 -47.50 15.55 35.10
CA ALA A 5 -47.07 15.87 33.74
C ALA A 5 -45.66 16.50 33.69
N VAL A 6 -45.27 17.25 34.74
CA VAL A 6 -43.94 17.88 34.83
C VAL A 6 -42.86 16.87 35.19
N GLU A 7 -43.14 15.93 36.11
CA GLU A 7 -42.20 14.86 36.46
C GLU A 7 -41.95 13.89 35.30
N VAL A 8 -42.99 13.53 34.54
CA VAL A 8 -42.85 12.68 33.35
C VAL A 8 -42.06 13.39 32.25
N GLY A 9 -42.26 14.70 32.05
CA GLY A 9 -41.50 15.50 31.08
C GLY A 9 -40.00 15.59 31.39
N LEU A 10 -39.63 15.74 32.67
CA LEU A 10 -38.23 15.76 33.12
C LEU A 10 -37.53 14.41 32.97
N LEU A 11 -38.23 13.30 33.26
CA LEU A 11 -37.73 11.94 33.06
C LEU A 11 -37.48 11.62 31.57
N LEU A 12 -38.39 12.01 30.69
CA LEU A 12 -38.23 11.85 29.24
C LEU A 12 -37.06 12.69 28.69
N ALA A 13 -36.92 13.95 29.13
CA ALA A 13 -35.80 14.79 28.73
C ALA A 13 -34.44 14.22 29.20
N GLY A 14 -34.39 13.68 30.42
CA GLY A 14 -33.20 13.00 30.94
C GLY A 14 -32.82 11.75 30.15
N LEU A 15 -33.80 10.91 29.80
CA LEU A 15 -33.59 9.71 28.98
C LEU A 15 -33.13 10.03 27.55
N ILE A 16 -33.67 11.10 26.95
CA ILE A 16 -33.25 11.57 25.63
C ILE A 16 -31.83 12.12 25.68
N ALA A 17 -31.50 12.91 26.71
CA ALA A 17 -30.16 13.47 26.89
C ALA A 17 -29.11 12.36 27.10
N SER A 18 -29.38 11.38 27.96
CA SER A 18 -28.47 10.24 28.17
C SER A 18 -28.30 9.39 26.92
N SER A 19 -29.39 9.14 26.18
CA SER A 19 -29.32 8.40 24.90
C SER A 19 -28.51 9.16 23.85
N GLN A 20 -28.63 10.49 23.80
CA GLN A 20 -27.87 11.33 22.86
C GLN A 20 -26.39 11.42 23.25
N GLU A 21 -26.08 11.49 24.54
CA GLU A 21 -24.72 11.48 25.06
C GLU A 21 -24.02 10.14 24.81
N GLU A 22 -24.73 9.02 25.00
CA GLU A 22 -24.24 7.68 24.66
C GLU A 22 -23.98 7.54 23.14
N LYS A 23 -24.89 8.02 22.29
CA LYS A 23 -24.69 8.06 20.83
C LYS A 23 -23.48 8.90 20.42
N ASN A 24 -23.29 10.06 21.05
CA ASN A 24 -22.18 10.96 20.75
C ASN A 24 -20.82 10.36 21.19
N THR A 25 -20.79 9.69 22.34
CA THR A 25 -19.59 8.99 22.84
C THR A 25 -19.22 7.85 21.90
N ASN A 26 -20.19 6.99 21.56
CA ASN A 26 -19.99 5.91 20.59
C ASN A 26 -19.55 6.42 19.21
N LYS A 27 -20.04 7.59 18.76
CA LYS A 27 -19.59 8.21 17.51
C LYS A 27 -18.12 8.66 17.58
N ARG A 28 -17.70 9.25 18.70
CA ARG A 28 -16.32 9.71 18.90
C ARG A 28 -15.34 8.55 18.93
N ASP A 29 -15.67 7.48 19.63
CA ASP A 29 -14.82 6.29 19.72
C ASP A 29 -14.67 5.61 18.36
N ARG A 30 -15.77 5.47 17.60
CA ARG A 30 -15.75 4.99 16.21
C ARG A 30 -14.84 5.83 15.30
N LEU A 31 -14.95 7.15 15.36
CA LEU A 31 -14.11 8.07 14.58
C LEU A 31 -12.62 7.90 14.93
N SER A 32 -12.32 7.75 16.21
CA SER A 32 -10.96 7.50 16.69
C SER A 32 -10.42 6.17 16.16
N ASP A 33 -11.16 5.07 16.26
CA ASP A 33 -10.72 3.75 15.81
C ASP A 33 -10.52 3.67 14.29
N LEU A 34 -11.45 4.24 13.51
CA LEU A 34 -11.33 4.36 12.06
C LEU A 34 -10.13 5.22 11.67
N GLY A 35 -9.92 6.33 12.39
CA GLY A 35 -8.79 7.22 12.19
C GLY A 35 -7.45 6.56 12.48
N ASN A 36 -7.34 5.84 13.61
CA ASN A 36 -6.14 5.10 13.97
C ASN A 36 -5.84 3.99 12.95
N THR A 37 -6.86 3.25 12.52
CA THR A 37 -6.71 2.22 11.48
C THR A 37 -6.18 2.83 10.17
N LEU A 38 -6.69 4.00 9.78
CA LEU A 38 -6.23 4.72 8.59
C LEU A 38 -4.76 5.15 8.72
N GLN A 39 -4.35 5.64 9.89
CA GLN A 39 -2.96 6.00 10.18
C GLN A 39 -2.03 4.78 10.13
N ASP A 40 -2.44 3.67 10.74
CA ASP A 40 -1.68 2.41 10.72
C ASP A 40 -1.51 1.89 9.29
N MET A 41 -2.57 1.92 8.48
CA MET A 41 -2.52 1.57 7.07
C MET A 41 -1.56 2.47 6.30
N SER A 42 -1.60 3.78 6.56
CA SER A 42 -0.70 4.75 5.94
C SER A 42 0.77 4.46 6.29
N ALA A 43 1.06 4.16 7.56
CA ALA A 43 2.40 3.83 8.02
C ALA A 43 2.92 2.53 7.38
N ARG A 44 2.10 1.48 7.31
CA ARG A 44 2.47 0.22 6.64
C ARG A 44 2.69 0.40 5.15
N LEU A 45 1.82 1.15 4.48
CA LEU A 45 1.94 1.48 3.07
C LEU A 45 3.25 2.23 2.80
N ARG A 46 3.57 3.26 3.59
CA ARG A 46 4.85 3.98 3.51
C ARG A 46 6.04 3.05 3.71
N GLY A 47 6.07 2.25 4.77
CA GLY A 47 7.19 1.36 5.03
C GLY A 47 7.37 0.30 3.94
N THR A 48 6.27 -0.19 3.33
CA THR A 48 6.33 -1.14 2.22
C THR A 48 6.85 -0.48 0.95
N TYR A 49 6.41 0.76 0.68
CA TYR A 49 6.90 1.56 -0.44
C TYR A 49 8.40 1.84 -0.31
N GLU A 50 8.85 2.37 0.82
CA GLU A 50 10.26 2.68 1.09
C GLU A 50 11.13 1.41 0.98
N SER A 51 10.62 0.26 1.44
CA SER A 51 11.29 -1.02 1.28
C SER A 51 11.42 -1.45 -0.18
N ALA A 52 10.39 -1.23 -1.00
CA ALA A 52 10.43 -1.57 -2.41
C ALA A 52 11.36 -0.63 -3.18
N GLU A 53 11.29 0.67 -2.90
CA GLU A 53 12.13 1.71 -3.50
C GLU A 53 13.62 1.51 -3.16
N ALA A 54 13.94 1.19 -1.91
CA ALA A 54 15.32 0.98 -1.47
C ALA A 54 16.02 -0.19 -2.19
N LEU A 55 15.25 -1.13 -2.74
CA LEU A 55 15.72 -2.31 -3.45
C LEU A 55 15.84 -2.09 -4.98
N LEU A 56 15.36 -0.96 -5.50
CA LEU A 56 15.48 -0.64 -6.93
C LEU A 56 16.93 -0.29 -7.31
N PRO A 57 17.30 -0.46 -8.60
CA PRO A 57 18.60 -0.03 -9.09
C PRO A 57 18.76 1.48 -8.93
N LYS A 58 19.90 1.91 -8.37
CA LYS A 58 20.19 3.33 -8.05
C LYS A 58 21.03 4.04 -9.10
N ASP A 59 21.69 3.28 -9.97
CA ASP A 59 22.59 3.79 -11.00
C ASP A 59 22.42 3.00 -12.31
N GLU A 60 22.99 3.53 -13.38
CA GLU A 60 22.87 2.96 -14.73
C GLU A 60 23.45 1.53 -14.81
N SER A 61 24.51 1.24 -14.06
CA SER A 61 25.15 -0.08 -14.08
C SER A 61 24.25 -1.15 -13.47
N GLU A 62 23.59 -0.82 -12.37
CA GLU A 62 22.59 -1.66 -11.73
C GLU A 62 21.36 -1.81 -12.62
N VAL A 63 20.93 -0.76 -13.33
CA VAL A 63 19.83 -0.86 -14.31
C VAL A 63 20.15 -1.89 -15.39
N VAL A 64 21.39 -1.96 -15.90
CA VAL A 64 21.79 -2.97 -16.88
C VAL A 64 21.66 -4.39 -16.32
N ILE A 65 22.12 -4.62 -15.09
CA ILE A 65 22.02 -5.92 -14.41
C ILE A 65 20.55 -6.32 -14.24
N TRP A 66 19.70 -5.39 -13.82
CA TRP A 66 18.26 -5.60 -13.69
C TRP A 66 17.59 -5.92 -15.02
N LYS A 67 17.93 -5.20 -16.10
CA LYS A 67 17.40 -5.47 -17.45
C LYS A 67 17.79 -6.87 -17.94
N ALA A 68 19.02 -7.31 -17.66
CA ALA A 68 19.45 -8.67 -17.99
C ALA A 68 18.71 -9.72 -17.13
N ALA A 69 18.53 -9.46 -15.84
CA ALA A 69 17.89 -10.40 -14.91
C ALA A 69 16.39 -10.59 -15.16
N ILE A 70 15.64 -9.52 -15.45
CA ILE A 70 14.17 -9.55 -15.49
C ILE A 70 13.55 -8.92 -16.74
N SER A 71 14.33 -8.73 -17.79
CA SER A 71 13.97 -8.02 -19.03
C SER A 71 13.75 -6.52 -18.84
N GLU A 72 13.95 -5.76 -19.92
CA GLU A 72 13.63 -4.33 -19.96
C GLU A 72 12.16 -4.04 -19.65
N LYS A 73 11.25 -4.87 -20.16
CA LYS A 73 9.82 -4.74 -19.88
C LYS A 73 9.54 -4.88 -18.38
N GLY A 74 10.14 -5.87 -17.72
CA GLY A 74 9.96 -6.10 -16.28
C GLY A 74 10.45 -4.90 -15.44
N VAL A 75 11.63 -4.36 -15.76
CA VAL A 75 12.17 -3.17 -15.10
C VAL A 75 11.25 -1.97 -15.27
N ILE A 76 10.76 -1.72 -16.50
CA ILE A 76 9.82 -0.63 -16.78
C ILE A 76 8.52 -0.82 -16.01
N THR A 77 7.98 -2.03 -15.97
CA THR A 77 6.74 -2.35 -15.25
C THR A 77 6.88 -2.06 -13.75
N ILE A 78 7.95 -2.52 -13.11
CA ILE A 78 8.19 -2.24 -11.67
C ILE A 78 8.40 -0.74 -11.44
N SER A 79 9.21 -0.08 -12.26
CA SER A 79 9.56 1.33 -12.09
C SER A 79 8.35 2.25 -12.24
N LYS A 80 7.51 2.00 -13.26
CA LYS A 80 6.24 2.72 -13.45
C LYS A 80 5.29 2.49 -12.28
N ALA A 81 5.19 1.23 -11.82
CA ALA A 81 4.34 0.90 -10.70
C ALA A 81 4.76 1.66 -9.43
N ILE A 82 6.06 1.74 -9.13
CA ILE A 82 6.58 2.49 -7.96
C ILE A 82 6.40 4.01 -8.12
N HIS A 83 6.66 4.59 -9.30
CA HIS A 83 6.48 6.03 -9.51
C HIS A 83 5.02 6.46 -9.32
N ASN A 84 4.06 5.65 -9.74
CA ASN A 84 2.64 5.96 -9.52
C ASN A 84 2.26 6.01 -8.04
N PHE A 85 3.09 5.50 -7.12
CA PHE A 85 2.84 5.56 -5.67
C PHE A 85 3.37 6.83 -4.99
N SER A 86 4.43 7.46 -5.51
CA SER A 86 5.00 8.66 -4.88
C SER A 86 4.00 9.81 -4.86
N ASP A 87 3.10 9.85 -5.84
CA ASP A 87 2.11 10.91 -6.01
C ASP A 87 0.95 10.81 -5.00
N PHE A 88 0.78 9.66 -4.35
CA PHE A 88 -0.29 9.41 -3.36
C PHE A 88 0.17 9.55 -1.90
N LEU A 89 1.34 10.13 -1.65
CA LEU A 89 1.86 10.32 -0.28
C LEU A 89 0.89 11.12 0.59
N PHE A 90 0.36 10.45 1.61
CA PHE A 90 -0.82 10.89 2.36
C PHE A 90 -0.54 12.10 3.24
N PRO A 91 -1.27 13.22 3.04
CA PRO A 91 -1.33 14.26 4.05
C PRO A 91 -2.04 13.68 5.28
N SER A 92 -1.43 13.87 6.45
CA SER A 92 -2.04 13.69 7.76
C SER A 92 -3.19 14.70 7.91
N ALA A 93 -4.34 14.41 7.30
CA ALA A 93 -5.52 15.24 7.42
C ALA A 93 -6.02 15.19 8.88
N ASN A 94 -6.57 16.30 9.35
CA ASN A 94 -7.17 16.38 10.68
C ASN A 94 -8.43 15.49 10.70
N LEU A 95 -8.31 14.26 11.22
CA LEU A 95 -9.33 13.21 11.11
C LEU A 95 -10.63 13.54 11.86
N ASN A 96 -10.57 14.51 12.78
CA ASN A 96 -11.68 14.87 13.67
C ASN A 96 -12.83 15.62 12.99
N THR A 97 -12.69 16.04 11.73
CA THR A 97 -13.73 16.76 10.96
C THR A 97 -14.29 15.97 9.79
N ILE A 98 -13.83 14.72 9.59
CA ILE A 98 -14.17 13.89 8.44
C ILE A 98 -15.39 13.01 8.79
N SER A 99 -16.29 12.82 7.84
CA SER A 99 -17.44 11.92 8.02
C SER A 99 -16.98 10.46 8.17
N ILE A 100 -17.78 9.63 8.85
CA ILE A 100 -17.48 8.19 9.00
C ILE A 100 -17.39 7.51 7.62
N ALA A 101 -18.27 7.85 6.68
CA ALA A 101 -18.25 7.34 5.31
C ALA A 101 -16.96 7.74 4.56
N ASP A 102 -16.53 9.00 4.66
CA ASP A 102 -15.27 9.44 4.05
C ASP A 102 -14.05 8.74 4.64
N LEU A 103 -14.05 8.44 5.94
CA LEU A 103 -12.99 7.63 6.56
C LEU A 103 -12.97 6.22 5.98
N PHE A 104 -14.13 5.62 5.73
CA PHE A 104 -14.23 4.33 5.05
C PHE A 104 -13.67 4.41 3.62
N TYR A 105 -14.07 5.41 2.82
CA TYR A 105 -13.55 5.57 1.45
C TYR A 105 -12.03 5.73 1.40
N ARG A 106 -11.48 6.51 2.35
CA ARG A 106 -10.02 6.66 2.49
C ARG A 106 -9.34 5.36 2.90
N ARG A 107 -9.92 4.58 3.83
CA ARG A 107 -9.42 3.24 4.19
C ARG A 107 -9.49 2.29 3.01
N PHE A 108 -10.55 2.35 2.20
CA PHE A 108 -10.68 1.57 0.97
C PHE A 108 -9.55 1.87 -0.01
N LEU A 109 -9.31 3.15 -0.31
CA LEU A 109 -8.20 3.58 -1.16
C LEU A 109 -6.85 3.11 -0.61
N MET A 110 -6.63 3.30 0.69
CA MET A 110 -5.40 2.86 1.37
C MET A 110 -5.21 1.35 1.26
N ARG A 111 -6.27 0.55 1.39
CA ARG A 111 -6.18 -0.91 1.26
C ARG A 111 -5.81 -1.31 -0.16
N LYS A 112 -6.41 -0.65 -1.16
CA LYS A 112 -6.11 -0.87 -2.58
C LYS A 112 -4.64 -0.56 -2.88
N LEU A 113 -4.16 0.57 -2.37
CA LEU A 113 -2.77 1.00 -2.48
C LEU A 113 -1.81 0.06 -1.72
N GLU A 114 -2.19 -0.39 -0.52
CA GLU A 114 -1.42 -1.37 0.28
C GLU A 114 -1.22 -2.68 -0.48
N ILE A 115 -2.28 -3.24 -1.07
CA ILE A 115 -2.20 -4.49 -1.84
C ILE A 115 -1.32 -4.31 -3.09
N GLN A 116 -1.48 -3.19 -3.78
CA GLN A 116 -0.67 -2.85 -4.94
C GLN A 116 0.83 -2.73 -4.60
N VAL A 117 1.20 -1.99 -3.54
CA VAL A 117 2.61 -1.85 -3.15
C VAL A 117 3.19 -3.17 -2.62
N GLN A 118 2.39 -4.00 -1.94
CA GLN A 118 2.79 -5.35 -1.54
C GLN A 118 3.08 -6.22 -2.78
N GLY A 119 2.25 -6.10 -3.81
CA GLY A 119 2.47 -6.77 -5.09
C GLY A 119 3.76 -6.34 -5.78
N ILE A 120 4.02 -5.03 -5.81
CA ILE A 120 5.26 -4.46 -6.32
C ILE A 120 6.46 -5.01 -5.53
N LEU A 121 6.42 -4.97 -4.20
CA LEU A 121 7.50 -5.47 -3.35
C LEU A 121 7.74 -6.97 -3.58
N ALA A 122 6.69 -7.76 -3.81
CA ALA A 122 6.82 -9.16 -4.15
C ALA A 122 7.52 -9.37 -5.52
N CYS A 123 7.20 -8.56 -6.52
CA CYS A 123 7.89 -8.56 -7.82
C CYS A 123 9.37 -8.20 -7.67
N VAL A 124 9.70 -7.16 -6.89
CA VAL A 124 11.07 -6.77 -6.56
C VAL A 124 11.80 -7.93 -5.88
N LYS A 125 11.20 -8.54 -4.86
CA LYS A 125 11.79 -9.70 -4.15
C LYS A 125 12.02 -10.90 -5.07
N LYS A 126 11.14 -11.12 -6.05
CA LYS A 126 11.31 -12.16 -7.07
C LYS A 126 12.44 -11.84 -8.06
N ALA A 127 12.71 -10.56 -8.32
CA ALA A 127 13.81 -10.10 -9.17
C ALA A 127 15.18 -10.16 -8.48
N LEU A 128 15.24 -10.05 -7.15
CA LEU A 128 16.51 -9.98 -6.42
C LEU A 128 17.43 -11.20 -6.60
N PRO A 129 16.94 -12.46 -6.55
CA PRO A 129 17.81 -13.62 -6.76
C PRO A 129 18.56 -13.60 -8.10
N PRO A 130 17.90 -13.49 -9.28
CA PRO A 130 18.63 -13.45 -10.56
C PRO A 130 19.53 -12.21 -10.68
N VAL A 131 19.13 -11.06 -10.14
CA VAL A 131 20.00 -9.87 -10.06
C VAL A 131 21.27 -10.15 -9.27
N THR A 132 21.14 -10.83 -8.12
CA THR A 132 22.28 -11.17 -7.25
C THR A 132 23.20 -12.19 -7.90
N GLU A 133 22.66 -13.17 -8.63
CA GLU A 133 23.42 -14.15 -9.40
C GLU A 133 24.29 -13.46 -10.47
N ILE A 134 23.68 -12.59 -11.29
CA ILE A 134 24.43 -11.82 -12.29
C ILE A 134 25.48 -10.96 -11.60
N ARG A 135 25.13 -10.21 -10.56
CA ARG A 135 26.07 -9.35 -9.83
C ARG A 135 27.28 -10.13 -9.32
N THR A 136 27.05 -11.32 -8.77
CA THR A 136 28.12 -12.20 -8.30
C THR A 136 29.01 -12.66 -9.45
N ALA A 137 28.43 -13.09 -10.57
CA ALA A 137 29.19 -13.49 -11.75
C ALA A 137 30.05 -12.36 -12.32
N LEU A 138 29.50 -11.13 -12.39
CA LEU A 138 30.24 -9.95 -12.85
C LEU A 138 31.37 -9.58 -11.89
N GLY A 139 31.13 -9.65 -10.58
CA GLY A 139 32.13 -9.39 -9.54
C GLY A 139 33.32 -10.35 -9.59
N THR A 140 33.09 -11.63 -9.92
CA THR A 140 34.17 -12.60 -10.12
C THR A 140 35.16 -12.13 -11.19
N PHE A 141 34.68 -11.54 -12.30
CA PHE A 141 35.59 -11.01 -13.33
C PHE A 141 36.39 -9.80 -12.84
N ASP A 142 35.81 -8.95 -11.99
CA ASP A 142 36.54 -7.83 -11.38
C ASP A 142 37.67 -8.31 -10.48
N ASP A 143 37.44 -9.39 -9.72
CA ASP A 143 38.46 -9.95 -8.84
C ASP A 143 39.57 -10.68 -9.62
N LEU A 144 39.23 -11.33 -10.74
CA LEU A 144 40.21 -11.90 -11.69
C LEU A 144 41.08 -10.82 -12.36
N VAL A 145 40.52 -9.64 -12.61
CA VAL A 145 41.29 -8.49 -13.11
C VAL A 145 42.23 -7.95 -12.03
N LYS A 146 41.75 -7.81 -10.79
CA LYS A 146 42.56 -7.30 -9.67
C LYS A 146 43.74 -8.22 -9.33
N SER A 147 43.53 -9.53 -9.43
CA SER A 147 44.58 -10.55 -9.21
C SER A 147 45.57 -10.66 -10.37
N GLY A 148 45.27 -10.04 -11.52
CA GLY A 148 46.11 -10.09 -12.72
C GLY A 148 45.97 -11.39 -13.53
N GLU A 149 44.99 -12.24 -13.19
CA GLU A 149 44.73 -13.49 -13.91
C GLU A 149 44.20 -13.24 -15.33
N ILE A 150 43.41 -12.16 -15.51
CA ILE A 150 42.89 -11.74 -16.81
C ILE A 150 43.10 -10.24 -17.05
N SER A 151 43.18 -9.85 -18.33
CA SER A 151 43.18 -8.42 -18.69
C SER A 151 41.80 -7.80 -18.51
N LYS A 152 41.76 -6.48 -18.31
CA LYS A 152 40.52 -5.69 -18.26
C LYS A 152 39.63 -5.92 -19.49
N GLU A 153 40.24 -5.99 -20.67
CA GLU A 153 39.53 -6.20 -21.93
C GLU A 153 38.84 -7.57 -21.98
N LYS A 154 39.52 -8.65 -21.54
CA LYS A 154 38.93 -9.98 -21.47
C LYS A 154 37.78 -10.05 -20.47
N ALA A 155 37.92 -9.38 -19.32
CA ALA A 155 36.85 -9.30 -18.34
C ALA A 155 35.62 -8.60 -18.89
N GLU A 156 35.79 -7.47 -19.58
CA GLU A 156 34.69 -6.71 -20.16
C GLU A 156 33.93 -7.51 -21.23
N GLN A 157 34.65 -8.21 -22.12
CA GLN A 157 34.04 -9.11 -23.09
C GLN A 157 33.23 -10.24 -22.42
N ALA A 158 33.76 -10.81 -21.34
CA ALA A 158 33.07 -11.86 -20.59
C ALA A 158 31.81 -11.33 -19.88
N LYS A 159 31.87 -10.14 -19.28
CA LYS A 159 30.72 -9.47 -18.65
C LYS A 159 29.61 -9.20 -19.66
N GLN A 160 29.95 -8.66 -20.83
CA GLN A 160 28.98 -8.41 -21.91
C GLN A 160 28.32 -9.72 -22.38
N LYS A 161 29.09 -10.80 -22.49
CA LYS A 161 28.57 -12.12 -22.84
C LYS A 161 27.58 -12.65 -21.81
N VAL A 162 27.91 -12.56 -20.51
CA VAL A 162 27.01 -12.97 -19.43
C VAL A 162 25.70 -12.18 -19.49
N LEU A 163 25.77 -10.86 -19.65
CA LEU A 163 24.58 -10.01 -19.74
C LEU A 163 23.70 -10.34 -20.96
N ALA A 164 24.30 -10.70 -22.10
CA ALA A 164 23.58 -11.02 -23.33
C ALA A 164 22.96 -12.43 -23.32
N GLU A 165 23.59 -13.39 -22.67
CA GLU A 165 23.16 -14.80 -22.66
C GLU A 165 22.32 -15.18 -21.43
N TYR A 166 22.25 -14.32 -20.40
CA TYR A 166 21.48 -14.61 -19.20
C TYR A 166 19.99 -14.74 -19.53
N ARG A 167 19.39 -15.85 -19.08
CA ARG A 167 17.96 -16.12 -19.30
C ARG A 167 17.13 -15.29 -18.32
N SER A 168 16.60 -14.17 -18.81
CA SER A 168 15.75 -13.29 -18.01
C SER A 168 14.52 -14.00 -17.43
N VAL A 169 14.16 -13.65 -16.20
CA VAL A 169 12.94 -14.10 -15.53
C VAL A 169 11.79 -13.17 -15.89
N ASP A 170 10.64 -13.74 -16.28
CA ASP A 170 9.44 -12.95 -16.49
C ASP A 170 8.84 -12.50 -15.15
N ILE A 171 8.72 -11.18 -15.00
CA ILE A 171 8.11 -10.55 -13.85
C ILE A 171 6.80 -9.91 -14.30
N GLN A 172 5.71 -10.38 -13.70
CA GLN A 172 4.39 -9.83 -13.89
C GLN A 172 3.89 -9.30 -12.55
N LEU A 173 3.20 -8.16 -12.59
CA LEU A 173 2.47 -7.67 -11.43
C LEU A 173 1.35 -8.66 -11.08
N PRO A 174 1.06 -8.87 -9.79
CA PRO A 174 -0.03 -9.73 -9.40
C PRO A 174 -1.37 -9.15 -9.87
N ILE A 175 -2.31 -10.05 -10.15
CA ILE A 175 -3.71 -9.68 -10.37
C ILE A 175 -4.23 -9.14 -9.04
N LEU A 176 -4.69 -7.89 -9.06
CA LEU A 176 -5.24 -7.25 -7.87
C LEU A 176 -6.67 -7.75 -7.61
N PRO A 177 -7.09 -7.85 -6.35
CA PRO A 177 -8.47 -8.16 -6.02
C PRO A 177 -9.42 -7.08 -6.56
N SER A 178 -10.65 -7.47 -6.85
CA SER A 178 -11.69 -6.54 -7.29
C SER A 178 -12.07 -5.55 -6.19
N ASN A 179 -12.67 -4.41 -6.56
CA ASN A 179 -13.18 -3.46 -5.59
C ASN A 179 -14.19 -4.11 -4.63
N GLN A 180 -15.05 -5.01 -5.13
CA GLN A 180 -15.98 -5.80 -4.31
C GLN A 180 -15.24 -6.58 -3.22
N THR A 181 -14.17 -7.29 -3.58
CA THR A 181 -13.40 -8.11 -2.63
C THR A 181 -12.79 -7.25 -1.52
N ILE A 182 -12.23 -6.09 -1.87
CA ILE A 182 -11.64 -5.15 -0.91
C ILE A 182 -12.72 -4.56 0.00
N TYR A 183 -13.87 -4.22 -0.57
CA TYR A 183 -14.99 -3.65 0.15
C TYR A 183 -15.53 -4.63 1.18
N ASP A 184 -15.75 -5.89 0.79
CA ASP A 184 -16.25 -6.94 1.68
C ASP A 184 -15.25 -7.22 2.81
N GLU A 185 -13.94 -7.21 2.54
CA GLU A 185 -12.88 -7.36 3.56
C GLU A 185 -13.00 -6.26 4.64
N LEU A 186 -13.11 -5.01 4.22
CA LEU A 186 -13.16 -3.86 5.13
C LEU A 186 -14.50 -3.79 5.88
N HIS A 187 -15.60 -4.02 5.17
CA HIS A 187 -16.92 -4.01 5.77
C HIS A 187 -17.09 -5.12 6.81
N GLN A 188 -16.63 -6.35 6.51
CA GLN A 188 -16.67 -7.45 7.46
C GLN A 188 -15.82 -7.14 8.71
N ARG A 189 -14.67 -6.48 8.55
CA ARG A 189 -13.85 -6.03 9.68
C ARG A 189 -14.61 -5.03 10.55
N ASP A 190 -15.23 -4.03 9.95
CA ASP A 190 -15.96 -2.98 10.65
C ASP A 190 -17.20 -3.52 11.40
N VAL A 191 -17.91 -4.47 10.79
CA VAL A 191 -19.00 -5.22 11.46
C VAL A 191 -18.45 -6.00 12.66
N THR A 192 -17.31 -6.68 12.50
CA THR A 192 -16.70 -7.49 13.57
C THR A 192 -16.20 -6.63 14.73
N THR A 193 -15.70 -5.42 14.46
CA THR A 193 -15.24 -4.47 15.46
C THR A 193 -16.35 -3.59 16.03
N LYS A 194 -17.63 -3.84 15.67
CA LYS A 194 -18.81 -3.08 16.12
C LYS A 194 -18.72 -1.59 15.80
N VAL A 195 -18.00 -1.22 14.74
CA VAL A 195 -18.05 0.13 14.18
C VAL A 195 -19.36 0.21 13.39
N TYR A 196 -20.49 0.30 14.10
CA TYR A 196 -21.78 0.55 13.46
C TYR A 196 -21.67 1.86 12.69
N MET A 197 -22.11 1.90 11.44
CA MET A 197 -22.23 3.16 10.72
C MET A 197 -23.69 3.58 10.77
N ASP A 198 -23.96 4.83 11.15
CA ASP A 198 -25.34 5.35 11.14
C ASP A 198 -25.85 5.48 9.68
N GLU A 199 -24.91 5.53 8.71
CA GLU A 199 -25.09 5.42 7.26
C GLU A 199 -24.04 4.45 6.72
N ASP A 200 -24.44 3.22 6.33
CA ASP A 200 -23.50 2.25 5.77
C ASP A 200 -23.00 2.74 4.39
N PRO A 201 -21.68 2.96 4.21
CA PRO A 201 -21.12 3.40 2.95
C PRO A 201 -21.28 2.28 1.93
N SER A 202 -21.97 2.51 0.83
CA SER A 202 -22.12 1.49 -0.20
C SER A 202 -20.86 1.36 -1.06
N LEU A 203 -20.69 0.19 -1.71
CA LEU A 203 -19.65 0.04 -2.74
C LEU A 203 -19.83 1.07 -3.86
N ALA A 204 -21.08 1.32 -4.29
CA ALA A 204 -21.38 2.28 -5.35
C ALA A 204 -20.92 3.70 -5.01
N ASP A 205 -21.16 4.14 -3.77
CA ASP A 205 -20.70 5.46 -3.30
C ASP A 205 -19.19 5.52 -3.16
N THR A 206 -18.58 4.41 -2.72
CA THR A 206 -17.11 4.29 -2.65
C THR A 206 -16.47 4.42 -4.04
N GLU A 207 -17.02 3.72 -5.04
CA GLU A 207 -16.52 3.79 -6.42
C GLU A 207 -16.74 5.16 -7.04
N LYS A 208 -17.90 5.78 -6.77
CA LYS A 208 -18.17 7.16 -7.17
C LYS A 208 -17.15 8.12 -6.55
N TRP A 209 -16.85 7.99 -5.27
CA TRP A 209 -15.84 8.81 -4.60
C TRP A 209 -14.44 8.63 -5.21
N LEU A 210 -14.03 7.38 -5.50
CA LEU A 210 -12.73 7.09 -6.14
C LEU A 210 -12.57 7.75 -7.52
N SER A 211 -13.65 8.02 -8.24
CA SER A 211 -13.59 8.72 -9.53
C SER A 211 -13.40 10.23 -9.42
N THR A 212 -13.48 10.80 -8.22
CA THR A 212 -13.33 12.25 -7.97
C THR A 212 -11.91 12.67 -7.62
N ILE A 213 -11.03 11.70 -7.38
CA ILE A 213 -9.61 11.88 -7.03
C ILE A 213 -8.71 11.42 -8.18
#